data_AF-A0A432G589-F1
#
_entry.id   AF-A0A432G589-F1
#
_cell.length_a   1.000
_cell.length_b   1.000
_cell.length_c   1.000
_cell.angle_alpha   90.00
_cell.angle_beta   90.00
_cell.angle_gamma   90.00
#
_symmetry.space_group_name_H-M   'P 1'
#
loop_
_entity.id
_entity.type
_entity.pdbx_description
1 polymer ?
#
loop_
_entity_poly.entity_id
_entity_poly.type
_entity_poly.pdbx_seq_one_letter_code
_entity_poly.pdbx_strand_id
1 'polypeptide(L)'
;MNEWNILVILLNIGYIIFLAAFLAKKIIWLRLLTITGNIIVVPYYLYFLETPLWNTIVWISIYTVINLVMLFIIYLESRPIKLSDLEQKIYDLTFKSLEPRVFKKLIDHGSLE
;
A
#
# COMPACT_ATOMS: atom_id res chain seq x y z
N MET A 1 7.21 1.45 -37.67
CA MET A 1 8.34 0.79 -36.98
C MET A 1 8.69 1.47 -35.66
N ASN A 2 7.71 1.93 -34.84
CA ASN A 2 8.01 2.73 -33.64
C ASN A 2 7.21 2.39 -32.36
N GLU A 3 6.07 1.68 -32.42
CA GLU A 3 5.34 1.33 -31.18
C GLU A 3 5.98 0.15 -30.42
N TRP A 4 6.65 -0.74 -31.16
CA TRP A 4 7.35 -1.91 -30.63
C TRP A 4 8.44 -1.58 -29.60
N ASN A 5 9.09 -0.41 -29.70
CA ASN A 5 10.15 0.00 -28.77
C ASN A 5 9.59 0.58 -27.46
N ILE A 6 8.46 1.29 -27.51
CA ILE A 6 7.91 1.98 -26.34
C ILE A 6 7.43 0.96 -25.30
N LEU A 7 6.76 -0.11 -25.75
CA LEU A 7 6.29 -1.18 -24.85
C LEU A 7 7.44 -1.92 -24.18
N VAL A 8 8.55 -2.15 -24.89
CA VAL A 8 9.76 -2.77 -24.32
C VAL A 8 10.45 -1.83 -23.33
N ILE A 9 10.52 -0.53 -23.62
CA ILE A 9 11.07 0.47 -22.70
C ILE A 9 10.22 0.53 -21.42
N LEU A 10 8.88 0.56 -21.55
CA LEU A 10 7.95 0.52 -20.42
C LEU A 10 8.15 -0.75 -19.58
N LEU A 11 8.31 -1.91 -20.22
CA LEU A 11 8.58 -3.16 -19.52
C LEU A 11 9.87 -3.09 -18.67
N ASN A 12 10.96 -2.58 -19.25
CA ASN A 12 12.23 -2.42 -18.52
C ASN A 12 12.10 -1.44 -17.36
N ILE A 13 11.38 -0.33 -17.55
CA ILE A 13 11.05 0.61 -16.47
C ILE A 13 10.26 -0.10 -15.36
N GLY A 14 9.27 -0.92 -15.72
CA GLY A 14 8.50 -1.73 -14.78
C GLY A 14 9.38 -2.66 -13.94
N TYR A 15 10.35 -3.35 -14.57
CA TYR A 15 11.31 -4.18 -13.83
C TYR A 15 12.22 -3.38 -12.91
N ILE A 16 12.68 -2.20 -13.33
CA ILE A 16 13.46 -1.30 -12.46
C ILE A 16 12.65 -0.88 -11.24
N ILE A 17 11.35 -0.59 -11.41
CA ILE A 17 10.44 -0.28 -10.31
C ILE A 17 10.28 -1.47 -9.37
N PHE A 18 10.19 -2.70 -9.88
CA PHE A 18 10.18 -3.89 -9.03
C PHE A 18 11.48 -4.08 -8.25
N LEU A 19 12.63 -3.83 -8.87
CA LEU A 19 13.92 -3.84 -8.16
C LEU A 19 13.96 -2.77 -7.06
N ALA A 20 13.46 -1.57 -7.34
CA ALA A 20 13.33 -0.52 -6.32
C ALA A 20 12.35 -0.93 -5.21
N ALA A 21 11.29 -1.67 -5.53
CA ALA A 21 10.36 -2.21 -4.56
C ALA A 21 11.06 -3.17 -3.57
N PHE A 22 11.97 -4.03 -4.04
CA PHE A 22 12.75 -4.92 -3.16
C PHE A 22 13.68 -4.16 -2.20
N LEU A 23 14.10 -2.96 -2.56
CA LEU A 23 14.89 -2.08 -1.67
C LEU A 23 14.04 -1.32 -0.65
N ALA A 24 12.72 -1.33 -0.79
CA ALA A 24 11.82 -0.57 0.07
C ALA A 24 11.76 -1.17 1.48
N LYS A 25 12.31 -0.46 2.47
CA LYS A 25 12.26 -0.86 3.89
C LYS A 25 10.88 -0.73 4.52
N LYS A 26 10.04 0.14 3.98
CA LYS A 26 8.69 0.40 4.48
C LYS A 26 7.68 -0.39 3.68
N ILE A 27 6.80 -1.13 4.37
CA ILE A 27 5.79 -1.98 3.75
C ILE A 27 4.85 -1.20 2.81
N ILE A 28 4.52 0.05 3.13
CA ILE A 28 3.69 0.93 2.28
C ILE A 28 4.35 1.19 0.93
N TRP A 29 5.65 1.51 0.95
CA TRP A 29 6.41 1.80 -0.26
C TRP A 29 6.58 0.57 -1.13
N LEU A 30 6.78 -0.61 -0.52
CA LEU A 30 6.79 -1.88 -1.23
C LEU A 30 5.47 -2.07 -2.01
N ARG A 31 4.31 -1.91 -1.36
CA ARG A 31 2.99 -2.08 -2.00
C ARG A 31 2.77 -1.07 -3.13
N LEU A 32 3.09 0.20 -2.93
CA LEU A 32 2.91 1.24 -3.94
C LEU A 32 3.78 1.00 -5.18
N LEU A 33 5.05 0.63 -4.98
CA LEU A 33 5.98 0.36 -6.08
C LEU A 33 5.56 -0.90 -6.85
N THR A 34 5.14 -1.96 -6.17
CA THR A 34 4.70 -3.19 -6.86
C THR A 34 3.38 -2.99 -7.63
N ILE A 35 2.43 -2.21 -7.11
CA ILE A 35 1.21 -1.85 -7.87
C ILE A 35 1.56 -1.03 -9.10
N THR A 36 2.41 -0.01 -8.94
CA THR A 36 2.82 0.87 -10.05
C THR A 36 3.56 0.10 -11.14
N GLY A 37 4.50 -0.78 -10.74
CA GLY A 37 5.23 -1.64 -11.67
C GLY A 37 4.28 -2.57 -12.44
N ASN A 38 3.29 -3.17 -11.78
CA ASN A 38 2.30 -4.01 -12.46
C ASN A 38 1.47 -3.23 -13.49
N ILE A 39 1.03 -2.01 -13.17
CA ILE A 39 0.27 -1.16 -14.11
C ILE A 39 1.10 -0.84 -15.36
N ILE A 40 2.40 -0.63 -15.21
CA ILE A 40 3.31 -0.32 -16.33
C ILE A 40 3.57 -1.57 -17.20
N VAL A 41 3.59 -2.75 -16.60
CA VAL A 41 3.91 -4.02 -17.27
C VAL A 41 2.69 -4.65 -17.95
N VAL A 42 1.47 -4.44 -17.44
CA VAL A 42 0.23 -5.00 -18.02
C VAL A 42 0.01 -4.64 -19.50
N PRO A 43 0.20 -3.38 -19.96
CA PRO A 43 0.07 -3.01 -21.36
C PRO A 43 1.02 -3.80 -22.28
N TYR A 44 2.21 -4.17 -21.82
CA TYR A 44 3.13 -5.00 -22.59
C TYR A 44 2.51 -6.38 -22.88
N TYR A 45 1.94 -7.05 -21.87
CA TYR A 45 1.34 -8.37 -22.05
C TYR A 45 0.04 -8.38 -22.87
N LEU A 46 -0.63 -7.22 -22.99
CA LEU A 46 -1.87 -7.07 -23.74
C LEU A 46 -1.66 -6.72 -25.22
N TYR A 47 -0.69 -5.85 -25.52
CA TYR A 47 -0.55 -5.26 -26.86
C TYR A 47 0.70 -5.71 -27.61
N PHE A 48 1.73 -6.24 -26.94
CA PHE A 48 2.98 -6.65 -27.58
C PHE A 48 2.95 -8.09 -28.11
N LEU A 49 2.14 -8.97 -27.53
CA LEU A 49 2.10 -10.39 -27.88
C LEU A 49 0.92 -10.67 -28.81
N GLU A 50 1.16 -11.36 -29.92
CA GLU A 50 0.10 -11.80 -30.87
C GLU A 50 -0.99 -12.63 -30.18
N THR A 51 -0.61 -13.35 -29.12
CA THR A 51 -1.54 -13.99 -28.20
C THR A 51 -1.41 -13.35 -26.82
N PRO A 52 -2.45 -12.66 -26.31
CA PRO A 52 -2.40 -12.08 -24.97
C PRO A 52 -2.19 -13.19 -23.93
N LEU A 53 -1.20 -13.01 -23.06
CA LEU A 53 -0.89 -13.93 -21.97
C LEU A 53 -1.91 -13.75 -20.84
N TRP A 54 -3.13 -14.25 -21.06
CA TRP A 54 -4.24 -14.18 -20.11
C TRP A 54 -3.88 -14.72 -18.74
N ASN A 55 -3.11 -15.81 -18.66
CA ASN A 55 -2.65 -16.36 -17.40
C ASN A 55 -1.84 -15.32 -16.61
N THR A 56 -0.86 -14.66 -17.23
CA THR A 56 -0.04 -13.63 -16.59
C THR A 56 -0.87 -12.44 -16.14
N ILE A 57 -1.81 -11.99 -16.98
CA ILE A 57 -2.70 -10.86 -16.66
C ILE A 57 -3.59 -11.17 -15.45
N VAL A 58 -4.14 -12.39 -15.37
CA VAL A 58 -4.95 -12.83 -14.23
C VAL A 58 -4.11 -12.82 -12.94
N TRP A 59 -2.91 -13.37 -12.96
CA TRP A 59 -2.03 -13.38 -11.80
C TRP A 59 -1.60 -11.97 -11.37
N ILE A 60 -1.25 -11.10 -12.32
CA ILE A 60 -0.92 -9.70 -12.03
C ILE A 60 -2.13 -8.96 -11.43
N SER A 61 -3.33 -9.24 -11.92
CA SER A 61 -4.57 -8.64 -11.41
C SER A 61 -4.84 -9.07 -9.97
N ILE A 62 -4.77 -10.38 -9.69
CA ILE A 62 -4.92 -10.93 -8.33
C ILE A 62 -3.87 -10.32 -7.38
N TYR A 63 -2.61 -10.29 -7.81
CA TYR A 63 -1.53 -9.70 -7.03
C TYR A 63 -1.79 -8.22 -6.75
N THR A 64 -2.20 -7.44 -7.74
CA THR A 64 -2.53 -6.01 -7.61
C THR A 64 -3.67 -5.80 -6.60
N VAL A 65 -4.74 -6.60 -6.69
CA VAL A 65 -5.88 -6.53 -5.76
C VAL A 65 -5.43 -6.78 -4.32
N ILE A 66 -4.63 -7.83 -4.08
CA ILE A 66 -4.12 -8.14 -2.74
C ILE A 66 -3.27 -6.98 -2.20
N ASN A 67 -2.37 -6.42 -3.02
CA ASN A 67 -1.52 -5.31 -2.60
C ASN A 67 -2.34 -4.05 -2.32
N LEU A 68 -3.42 -3.79 -3.07
CA LEU A 68 -4.35 -2.69 -2.82
C LEU A 68 -5.10 -2.85 -1.50
N VAL A 69 -5.61 -4.05 -1.21
CA VAL A 69 -6.29 -4.33 0.08
C VAL A 69 -5.32 -4.13 1.24
N MET A 70 -4.10 -4.64 1.15
CA MET A 70 -3.09 -4.43 2.19
C MET A 70 -2.71 -2.96 2.35
N LEU A 71 -2.56 -2.22 1.25
CA LEU A 71 -2.32 -0.78 1.28
C LEU A 71 -3.47 -0.05 1.98
N PHE A 72 -4.71 -0.45 1.71
CA PHE A 72 -5.91 0.11 2.34
C PHE A 72 -5.97 -0.20 3.85
N ILE A 73 -5.62 -1.41 4.27
CA ILE A 73 -5.53 -1.78 5.70
C ILE A 73 -4.49 -0.89 6.40
N ILE A 74 -3.29 -0.75 5.81
CA ILE A 74 -2.25 0.10 6.39
C ILE A 74 -2.70 1.57 6.43
N TYR A 75 -3.43 2.03 5.42
CA TYR A 75 -4.03 3.36 5.42
C TYR A 75 -5.03 3.55 6.57
N LEU A 76 -5.87 2.56 6.85
CA LEU A 76 -6.80 2.58 7.98
C LEU A 76 -6.06 2.55 9.33
N GLU A 77 -5.03 1.71 9.47
CA GLU A 77 -4.23 1.60 10.71
C GLU A 77 -3.39 2.85 10.99
N SER A 78 -2.95 3.53 9.93
CA SER A 78 -2.17 4.77 10.04
C SER A 78 -3.03 6.00 10.32
N ARG A 79 -4.37 5.88 10.36
CA ARG A 79 -5.24 6.95 10.86
C ARG A 79 -4.88 7.23 12.32
N PRO A 80 -4.34 8.43 12.64
CA PRO A 80 -4.17 8.81 14.02
C PRO A 80 -5.55 8.87 14.65
N ILE A 81 -5.72 8.14 15.74
CA ILE A 81 -6.87 8.23 16.60
C ILE A 81 -6.95 9.69 17.06
N LYS A 82 -7.92 10.45 16.56
CA LYS A 82 -8.23 11.76 17.13
C LYS A 82 -8.80 11.51 18.52
N LEU A 83 -8.00 11.83 19.54
CA LEU A 83 -8.48 12.01 20.91
C LEU A 83 -9.29 13.32 20.94
N SER A 84 -10.43 13.30 21.62
CA SER A 84 -11.21 14.51 21.91
C SER A 84 -10.36 15.49 22.73
N ASP A 85 -10.60 16.80 22.62
CA ASP A 85 -9.85 17.83 23.36
C ASP A 85 -9.81 17.57 24.88
N LEU A 86 -10.86 16.92 25.42
CA LEU A 86 -10.94 16.54 26.82
C LEU A 86 -10.05 15.32 27.16
N GLU A 87 -9.98 14.33 26.27
CA GLU A 87 -9.15 13.13 26.42
C GLU A 87 -7.66 13.47 26.25
N GLN A 88 -7.34 14.38 25.33
CA GLN A 88 -5.97 14.84 25.11
C GLN A 88 -5.44 15.64 26.31
N LYS A 89 -6.31 16.40 26.98
CA LYS A 89 -5.97 17.13 28.22
C LYS A 89 -5.71 16.20 29.40
N ILE A 90 -6.51 15.13 29.55
CA ILE A 90 -6.29 14.09 30.58
C ILE A 90 -5.01 13.30 30.29
N TYR A 91 -4.76 12.96 29.02
CA TYR A 91 -3.54 12.29 28.61
C TYR A 91 -2.28 13.12 28.93
N ASP A 92 -2.27 14.42 28.58
CA ASP A 92 -1.14 15.31 28.84
C ASP A 92 -0.90 15.57 30.35
N LEU A 93 -1.95 15.53 31.17
CA LEU A 93 -1.88 15.78 32.60
C LEU A 93 -1.52 14.54 33.43
N THR A 94 -1.89 13.33 33.00
CA THR A 94 -1.83 12.14 33.85
C THR A 94 -1.10 10.94 33.22
N PHE A 95 -1.07 10.82 31.89
CA PHE A 95 -0.65 9.58 31.21
C PHE A 95 0.35 9.78 30.06
N LYS A 96 1.13 10.86 30.10
CA LYS A 96 2.13 11.21 29.07
C LYS A 96 3.21 10.14 28.85
N SER A 97 3.35 9.17 29.76
CA SER A 97 4.27 8.03 29.67
C SER A 97 3.70 6.81 28.94
N LEU A 98 2.40 6.78 28.65
CA LEU A 98 1.71 5.68 27.99
C LEU A 98 1.43 6.03 26.53
N GLU A 99 1.47 5.05 25.62
CA GLU A 99 1.17 5.32 24.22
C GLU A 99 -0.31 5.74 24.05
N PRO A 100 -0.65 6.77 23.24
CA PRO A 100 -2.02 7.30 23.13
C PRO A 100 -3.07 6.23 22.77
N ARG A 101 -2.65 5.17 22.07
CA ARG A 101 -3.47 4.01 21.71
C ARG A 101 -3.90 3.18 22.91
N VAL A 102 -3.02 3.01 23.90
CA VAL A 102 -3.30 2.26 25.13
C VAL A 102 -4.24 3.06 26.02
N PHE A 103 -4.02 4.38 26.12
CA PHE A 103 -4.88 5.26 26.89
C PHE A 103 -6.33 5.27 26.39
N LYS A 104 -6.55 5.38 25.06
CA LYS A 104 -7.91 5.33 24.51
C LYS A 104 -8.61 4.00 24.80
N LYS A 105 -7.89 2.89 24.66
CA LYS A 105 -8.43 1.55 24.94
C LYS A 105 -8.87 1.40 26.40
N LEU A 106 -8.17 2.05 27.34
CA LEU A 106 -8.51 2.06 28.75
C LEU A 106 -9.74 2.91 29.07
N ILE A 107 -9.88 4.11 28.48
CA ILE A 107 -11.08 4.95 28.66
C ILE A 107 -12.33 4.26 28.09
N ASP A 108 -12.21 3.66 26.90
CA ASP A 108 -13.34 2.94 26.29
C ASP A 108 -13.80 1.75 27.16
N HIS A 109 -12.91 1.14 27.95
CA HIS A 109 -13.28 0.08 28.91
C HIS A 109 -13.76 0.62 30.26
N GLY A 110 -13.26 1.77 30.70
CA GLY A 110 -13.61 2.39 31.99
C GLY A 110 -14.90 3.20 31.98
N SER A 111 -15.48 3.49 30.80
CA SER A 111 -16.74 4.22 30.64
C SER A 111 -18.00 3.32 30.68
N LEU A 112 -17.84 2.02 30.96
CA LEU A 112 -18.93 1.03 31.04
C LEU A 112 -19.50 0.79 32.45
N GLU A 113 -19.16 1.62 33.44
CA GLU A 113 -19.80 1.62 34.77
C GLU A 113 -20.58 2.91 35.06
#